data_AF-A0A3D3ENR5-F1
#
_entry.id   AF-A0A3D3ENR5-F1
#
_cell.length_a   1.000
_cell.length_b   1.000
_cell.length_c   1.000
_cell.angle_alpha   90.00
_cell.angle_beta   90.00
_cell.angle_gamma   90.00
#
_symmetry.space_group_name_H-M   'P 1'
#
loop_
_entity.id
_entity.type
_entity.pdbx_description
1 polymer ?
#
loop_
_entity_poly.entity_id
_entity_poly.type
_entity_poly.pdbx_seq_one_letter_code
_entity_poly.pdbx_strand_id
1 'polypeptide(L)'
;MGLTNIIVTVERQAVVKQTEKLYSYLNTANAVSESSTFAEINSARNVLFMAKGLFQVLWNFKLLPNWIEVEEDMNRIEQKHAYILEQKRMEQRRRRRT
;
A
#
# COMPACT_ATOMS: atom_id res chain seq x y z
N MET A 1 -11.21 -37.01 -14.38
CA MET A 1 -11.91 -35.90 -13.68
C MET A 1 -11.55 -34.63 -14.41
N GLY A 2 -12.49 -34.02 -15.14
CA GLY A 2 -12.23 -32.86 -15.99
C GLY A 2 -12.12 -31.59 -15.15
N LEU A 3 -11.08 -30.79 -15.39
CA LEU A 3 -10.99 -29.43 -14.85
C LEU A 3 -12.10 -28.59 -15.49
N THR A 4 -13.18 -28.33 -14.74
CA THR A 4 -14.13 -27.28 -15.09
C THR A 4 -13.46 -25.93 -14.90
N ASN A 5 -13.01 -25.33 -16.01
CA ASN A 5 -12.58 -23.94 -16.02
C ASN A 5 -13.80 -23.05 -15.73
N ILE A 6 -13.86 -22.46 -14.55
CA ILE A 6 -14.87 -21.46 -14.22
C ILE A 6 -14.41 -20.14 -14.84
N ILE A 7 -15.18 -19.65 -15.82
CA ILE A 7 -14.99 -18.31 -16.39
C ILE A 7 -15.80 -17.34 -15.54
N VAL A 8 -15.11 -16.47 -14.80
CA VAL A 8 -15.74 -15.36 -14.07
C VAL A 8 -15.63 -14.11 -14.94
N THR A 9 -16.76 -13.60 -15.42
CA THR A 9 -16.81 -12.30 -16.08
C THR A 9 -16.92 -11.20 -15.04
N VAL A 10 -16.02 -10.22 -15.12
CA VAL A 10 -16.01 -9.06 -14.22
C VAL A 10 -16.27 -7.81 -15.05
N GLU A 11 -17.17 -6.94 -14.59
CA GLU A 11 -17.45 -5.69 -15.29
C GLU A 11 -16.20 -4.81 -15.34
N ARG A 12 -15.83 -4.37 -16.55
CA ARG A 12 -14.65 -3.51 -16.77
C ARG A 12 -14.66 -2.27 -15.87
N GLN A 13 -15.84 -1.64 -15.70
CA GLN A 13 -15.99 -0.46 -14.86
C GLN A 13 -15.70 -0.75 -13.38
N ALA A 14 -16.06 -1.93 -12.89
CA ALA A 14 -15.74 -2.35 -11.52
C ALA A 14 -14.23 -2.51 -11.35
N VAL A 15 -13.54 -3.10 -12.33
CA VAL A 15 -12.08 -3.24 -12.31
C VAL A 15 -11.40 -1.87 -12.26
N VAL A 16 -11.79 -0.95 -13.15
CA VAL A 16 -11.26 0.43 -13.19
C VAL A 16 -11.43 1.10 -11.82
N LYS A 17 -12.62 1.05 -11.23
CA LYS A 17 -12.91 1.66 -9.93
C LYS A 17 -12.05 1.08 -8.81
N GLN A 18 -11.82 -0.24 -8.80
CA GLN A 18 -10.95 -0.86 -7.79
C GLN A 18 -9.47 -0.50 -8.00
N THR A 19 -9.03 -0.42 -9.25
CA THR A 19 -7.67 0.03 -9.59
C THR A 19 -7.46 1.49 -9.18
N GLU A 20 -8.41 2.39 -9.44
CA GLU A 20 -8.37 3.78 -8.98
C GLU A 20 -8.31 3.87 -7.44
N LYS A 21 -9.11 3.04 -6.76
CA LYS A 21 -9.10 2.95 -5.30
C LYS A 21 -7.74 2.48 -4.75
N LEU A 22 -7.09 1.53 -5.42
CA LEU A 22 -5.74 1.09 -5.08
C LEU A 22 -4.76 2.26 -5.14
N TYR A 23 -4.73 2.99 -6.26
CA TYR A 23 -3.85 4.16 -6.39
C TYR A 23 -4.16 5.27 -5.39
N SER A 24 -5.43 5.49 -5.05
CA SER A 24 -5.83 6.43 -4.00
C SER A 24 -5.25 6.03 -2.64
N TYR A 25 -5.29 4.74 -2.29
CA TYR A 25 -4.64 4.24 -1.08
C TYR A 25 -3.12 4.42 -1.12
N LEU A 26 -2.45 4.11 -2.23
CA LEU A 26 -1.00 4.31 -2.37
C LEU A 26 -0.59 5.77 -2.23
N ASN A 27 -1.32 6.68 -2.87
CA ASN A 27 -1.09 8.12 -2.76
C ASN A 27 -1.24 8.60 -1.30
N THR A 28 -2.29 8.15 -0.63
CA THR A 28 -2.53 8.50 0.78
C THR A 28 -1.45 7.93 1.69
N ALA A 29 -1.06 6.67 1.50
CA ALA A 29 0.02 6.05 2.25
C ALA A 29 1.37 6.76 2.01
N ASN A 30 1.64 7.23 0.79
CA ASN A 30 2.88 7.92 0.44
C ASN A 30 2.94 9.38 0.93
N ALA A 31 1.81 9.98 1.35
CA ALA A 31 1.74 11.40 1.71
C ALA A 31 2.52 11.78 2.99
N VAL A 32 2.90 10.80 3.82
CA VAL A 32 3.65 11.07 5.06
C VAL A 32 5.09 11.48 4.80
N SER A 33 5.64 12.27 5.71
CA SER A 33 6.99 12.82 5.64
C SER A 33 7.66 12.81 7.03
N GLU A 34 8.90 13.31 7.10
CA GLU A 34 9.63 13.44 8.36
C GLU A 34 8.95 14.38 9.35
N SER A 35 8.12 15.33 8.90
CA SER A 35 7.36 16.22 9.79
C SER A 35 6.09 15.57 10.36
N SER A 36 5.60 14.49 9.76
CA SER A 36 4.38 13.80 10.21
C SER A 36 4.50 13.26 11.65
N THR A 37 3.40 13.24 12.38
CA THR A 37 3.33 12.64 13.71
C THR A 37 3.38 11.11 13.65
N PHE A 38 3.67 10.44 14.78
CA PHE A 38 3.59 8.98 14.86
C PHE A 38 2.20 8.44 14.50
N ALA A 39 1.14 9.17 14.89
CA ALA A 39 -0.24 8.78 14.60
C ALA A 39 -0.53 8.82 13.09
N GLU A 40 -0.10 9.88 12.40
CA GLU A 40 -0.23 10.00 10.94
C GLU A 40 0.53 8.90 10.20
N ILE A 41 1.75 8.57 10.64
CA ILE A 41 2.53 7.49 10.03
C ILE A 41 1.86 6.13 10.25
N ASN A 42 1.35 5.86 11.46
CA ASN A 42 0.62 4.60 11.71
C ASN A 42 -0.69 4.52 10.90
N SER A 43 -1.40 5.64 10.73
CA SER A 43 -2.56 5.71 9.86
C SER A 43 -2.19 5.40 8.40
N ALA A 44 -1.11 6.00 7.88
CA ALA A 44 -0.62 5.72 6.54
C ALA A 44 -0.18 4.25 6.34
N ARG A 45 0.40 3.61 7.36
CA ARG A 45 0.72 2.18 7.34
C ARG A 45 -0.54 1.32 7.26
N ASN A 46 -1.61 1.68 7.97
CA ASN A 46 -2.90 1.00 7.85
C ASN A 46 -3.50 1.16 6.45
N VAL A 47 -3.36 2.33 5.83
CA VAL A 47 -3.78 2.55 4.44
C VAL A 47 -2.95 1.71 3.47
N LEU A 48 -1.63 1.61 3.67
CA LEU A 48 -0.77 0.73 2.87
C LEU A 48 -1.18 -0.74 3.03
N PHE A 49 -1.56 -1.17 4.23
CA PHE A 49 -2.08 -2.53 4.46
C PHE A 49 -3.36 -2.78 3.65
N MET A 50 -4.30 -1.82 3.63
CA MET A 50 -5.50 -1.92 2.77
C MET A 50 -5.14 -1.97 1.27
N ALA A 51 -4.14 -1.20 0.84
CA ALA A 51 -3.63 -1.23 -0.53
C ALA A 51 -3.08 -2.62 -0.89
N LYS A 52 -2.25 -3.22 -0.02
CA LYS A 52 -1.71 -4.59 -0.21
C LYS A 52 -2.81 -5.64 -0.36
N GLY A 53 -3.86 -5.56 0.48
CA GLY A 53 -5.00 -6.46 0.38
C GLY A 53 -5.74 -6.33 -0.96
N LEU A 54 -5.98 -5.10 -1.43
CA LEU A 54 -6.64 -4.85 -2.71
C LEU A 54 -5.77 -5.25 -3.91
N PHE A 55 -4.47 -4.97 -3.86
CA PHE A 55 -3.49 -5.43 -4.83
C PHE A 55 -3.54 -6.95 -4.99
N GLN A 56 -3.54 -7.69 -3.88
CA GLN A 56 -3.56 -9.14 -3.92
C GLN A 56 -4.82 -9.68 -4.63
N VAL A 57 -5.99 -9.07 -4.37
CA VAL A 57 -7.23 -9.42 -5.07
C VAL A 57 -7.11 -9.16 -6.57
N LEU A 58 -6.69 -7.94 -6.97
CA LEU A 58 -6.57 -7.57 -8.37
C LEU A 58 -5.53 -8.41 -9.12
N TRP A 59 -4.42 -8.74 -8.46
CA TRP A 59 -3.38 -9.60 -9.01
C TRP A 59 -3.84 -11.05 -9.18
N ASN A 60 -4.53 -11.62 -8.18
CA ASN A 60 -5.06 -13.00 -8.26
C ASN A 60 -6.03 -13.20 -9.43
N PHE A 61 -6.85 -12.18 -9.72
CA PHE A 61 -7.75 -12.19 -10.88
C PHE A 61 -7.08 -11.76 -12.20
N LYS A 62 -5.77 -11.50 -12.20
CA LYS A 62 -5.00 -11.00 -13.36
C LYS A 62 -5.57 -9.71 -13.95
N LEU A 63 -6.11 -8.85 -13.09
CA LEU A 63 -6.77 -7.59 -13.45
C LEU A 63 -5.84 -6.38 -13.43
N LEU A 64 -4.59 -6.57 -13.00
CA LEU A 64 -3.58 -5.51 -12.90
C LEU A 64 -2.43 -5.79 -13.89
N PRO A 65 -2.43 -5.17 -15.08
CA PRO A 65 -1.38 -5.43 -16.08
C PRO A 65 0.00 -4.92 -15.63
N ASN A 66 0.04 -3.85 -14.83
CA ASN A 66 1.27 -3.24 -14.32
C ASN A 66 1.57 -3.63 -12.87
N TRP A 67 1.29 -4.88 -12.50
CA TRP A 67 1.43 -5.37 -11.11
C TRP A 67 2.85 -5.23 -10.53
N ILE A 68 3.89 -5.35 -11.35
CA ILE A 68 5.29 -5.21 -10.91
C ILE A 68 5.55 -3.80 -10.38
N GLU A 69 5.18 -2.77 -11.15
CA GLU A 69 5.37 -1.36 -10.77
C GLU A 69 4.62 -1.02 -9.47
N VAL A 70 3.41 -1.57 -9.33
CA VAL A 70 2.58 -1.35 -8.14
C VAL A 70 3.15 -2.06 -6.91
N GLU A 71 3.71 -3.26 -7.08
CA GLU A 71 4.41 -3.97 -6.00
C GLU A 71 5.68 -3.22 -5.56
N GLU A 72 6.48 -2.75 -6.51
CA GLU A 72 7.67 -1.96 -6.25
C GLU A 72 7.34 -0.66 -5.50
N ASP A 73 6.28 0.05 -5.91
CA ASP A 73 5.86 1.28 -5.22
C ASP A 73 5.37 0.99 -3.79
N MET A 74 4.61 -0.08 -3.57
CA MET A 74 4.24 -0.50 -2.22
C MET A 74 5.45 -0.78 -1.33
N ASN A 75 6.46 -1.48 -1.86
CA ASN A 75 7.69 -1.78 -1.14
C ASN A 75 8.48 -0.51 -0.82
N ARG A 76 8.57 0.42 -1.78
CA ARG A 76 9.19 1.74 -1.59
C ARG A 76 8.49 2.55 -0.49
N ILE A 77 7.16 2.58 -0.48
CA ILE A 77 6.37 3.28 0.55
C ILE A 77 6.58 2.63 1.92
N GLU A 78 6.61 1.30 2.00
CA GLU A 78 6.85 0.59 3.26
C GLU A 78 8.23 0.91 3.84
N GLN A 79 9.28 0.89 3.00
CA GLN A 79 10.64 1.26 3.41
C GLN A 79 10.70 2.72 3.87
N LYS A 80 10.02 3.63 3.18
CA LYS A 80 9.91 5.04 3.59
C LYS A 80 9.28 5.18 4.97
N HIS A 81 8.18 4.47 5.26
CA HIS A 81 7.55 4.50 6.58
C HIS A 81 8.48 3.99 7.68
N ALA A 82 9.18 2.88 7.43
CA ALA A 82 10.14 2.30 8.37
C ALA A 82 11.28 3.28 8.68
N TYR A 83 11.83 3.92 7.64
CA TYR A 83 12.89 4.91 7.76
C TYR A 83 12.46 6.10 8.63
N ILE A 84 11.30 6.71 8.34
CA ILE A 84 10.81 7.88 9.09
C ILE A 84 10.57 7.53 10.56
N LEU A 85 9.99 6.36 10.84
CA LEU A 85 9.76 5.91 12.21
C LEU A 85 11.06 5.73 12.99
N GLU A 86 12.09 5.17 12.36
CA GLU A 86 13.38 4.99 13.02
C GLU A 86 14.06 6.33 13.32
N GLN A 87 14.06 7.27 12.36
CA GLN A 87 14.58 8.62 12.58
C GLN A 87 13.91 9.30 13.78
N LYS A 88 12.57 9.25 13.85
CA LYS A 88 11.82 9.85 14.96
C LYS A 88 12.12 9.20 16.31
N ARG A 89 12.26 7.87 16.36
CA ARG A 89 12.63 7.15 17.59
C ARG A 89 14.03 7.54 18.07
N MET A 90 14.97 7.66 17.14
CA MET A 90 16.34 8.09 17.45
C MET A 90 16.37 9.53 17.98
N GLU A 91 15.60 10.44 17.39
CA GLU A 91 15.48 11.81 17.88
C GLU A 91 14.86 11.87 19.29
N GLN A 92 13.78 11.14 19.53
CA GLN A 92 13.18 11.06 20.88
C GLN A 92 14.16 10.51 21.92
N ARG A 93 14.96 9.50 21.57
CA ARG A 93 15.99 8.95 22.46
C ARG A 93 17.09 9.96 22.76
N ARG A 94 17.52 10.76 21.78
CA ARG A 94 18.51 11.83 21.97
C ARG A 94 17.99 12.90 22.93
N ARG A 95 16.75 13.37 22.74
CA ARG A 95 16.12 14.39 23.60
C ARG A 95 15.92 13.94 25.05
N ARG A 96 15.82 12.64 25.32
CA ARG A 96 15.71 12.09 26.69
C ARG A 96 17.05 11.99 27.43
N ARG A 97 18.17 12.14 26.71
CA ARG A 97 19.54 12.04 27.27
C ARG A 97 20.16 13.41 27.54
N THR A 98 19.56 14.48 27.03
CA THR A 98 19.88 15.89 27.26
C THR A 98 18.97 16.45 28.34
#